data_AF-A0AAV6TV02-F1
#
_entry.id   AF-A0AAV6TV02-F1
#
_cell.length_a   1.000
_cell.length_b   1.000
_cell.length_c   1.000
_cell.angle_alpha   90.00
_cell.angle_beta   90.00
_cell.angle_gamma   90.00
#
_symmetry.space_group_name_H-M   'P 1'
#
loop_
_entity.id
_entity.type
_entity.pdbx_description
1 polymer ?
#
loop_
_entity_poly.entity_id
_entity_poly.type
_entity_poly.pdbx_seq_one_letter_code
_entity_poly.pdbx_strand_id
1 'polypeptide(L)'
;MGEIISGSPDLCDLPGDDLVKYFSDIYAPKTYDHQFRFASFPDPDPDSQEALVRPFEPAEVWAKLRKAPQTASGPDLVPFGTLKSKDPNGLILCVLFRRILQFGGVPDSFKKANIVLAFKAGERSDISNWRPIALLNTVGKIFSSCFATRLNSWRN
;
A
#
# COMPACT_ATOMS: atom_id res chain seq x y z
N MET A 1 6.76 5.78 8.79
CA MET A 1 8.08 5.30 9.28
C MET A 1 8.07 3.80 9.14
N GLY A 2 8.98 3.23 8.34
CA GLY A 2 9.09 1.79 8.12
C GLY A 2 10.34 1.26 8.80
N GLU A 3 10.30 0.03 9.29
CA GLU A 3 11.39 -0.64 10.00
C GLU A 3 12.01 -1.70 9.09
N ILE A 4 13.35 -1.75 9.00
CA ILE A 4 14.07 -2.74 8.21
C ILE A 4 14.26 -4.01 9.06
N ILE A 5 13.82 -5.16 8.57
CA ILE A 5 13.94 -6.44 9.30
C ILE A 5 15.16 -7.21 8.77
N SER A 6 16.09 -7.58 9.67
CA SER A 6 17.25 -8.45 9.41
C SER A 6 17.16 -9.76 10.20
N GLY A 7 17.58 -10.92 9.64
CA GLY A 7 17.67 -12.18 10.43
C GLY A 7 17.48 -13.54 9.73
N SER A 8 17.76 -13.69 8.43
CA SER A 8 17.68 -14.96 7.70
C SER A 8 18.78 -14.97 6.62
N PRO A 9 19.41 -16.12 6.30
CA PRO A 9 20.55 -16.19 5.36
C PRO A 9 20.27 -15.71 3.92
N ASP A 10 19.00 -15.50 3.55
CA ASP A 10 18.61 -14.89 2.28
C ASP A 10 18.43 -13.37 2.34
N LEU A 11 18.56 -12.76 3.52
CA LEU A 11 18.39 -11.32 3.74
C LEU A 11 19.70 -10.56 3.53
N CYS A 12 19.58 -9.25 3.40
CA CYS A 12 20.73 -8.36 3.28
C CYS A 12 21.50 -8.33 4.60
N ASP A 13 22.79 -8.68 4.55
CA ASP A 13 23.70 -8.71 5.71
C ASP A 13 24.42 -7.37 5.94
N LEU A 14 24.07 -6.33 5.18
CA LEU A 14 24.66 -5.00 5.33
C LEU A 14 24.18 -4.32 6.61
N PRO A 15 25.00 -3.44 7.23
CA PRO A 15 24.63 -2.75 8.46
C PRO A 15 23.34 -1.94 8.32
N GLY A 16 22.40 -2.13 9.25
CA GLY A 16 21.10 -1.47 9.22
C GLY A 16 21.17 0.05 9.14
N ASP A 17 22.10 0.68 9.86
CA ASP A 17 22.26 2.14 9.87
C ASP A 17 22.70 2.68 8.51
N ASP A 18 23.60 1.97 7.82
CA ASP A 18 24.04 2.34 6.47
C ASP A 18 22.90 2.22 5.46
N LEU A 19 22.08 1.16 5.59
CA LEU A 19 20.89 0.96 4.78
C LEU A 19 19.87 2.07 4.99
N VAL A 20 19.55 2.40 6.26
CA VAL A 20 18.62 3.47 6.60
C VAL A 20 19.12 4.80 6.05
N LYS A 21 20.40 5.12 6.25
CA LYS A 21 21.01 6.36 5.76
C LYS A 21 20.92 6.45 4.24
N TYR A 22 21.40 5.44 3.53
CA TYR A 22 21.41 5.42 2.07
C TYR A 22 20.00 5.54 1.50
N PHE A 23 19.05 4.73 1.97
CA PHE A 23 17.68 4.76 1.44
C PHE A 23 16.91 6.02 1.85
N SER A 24 17.17 6.59 3.03
CA SER A 24 16.55 7.86 3.42
C SER A 24 17.02 9.02 2.55
N ASP A 25 18.28 9.00 2.10
CA ASP A 25 18.83 10.01 1.20
C ASP A 25 18.21 9.92 -0.20
N ILE A 26 18.21 8.74 -0.82
CA ILE A 26 17.69 8.59 -2.20
C ILE A 26 16.16 8.76 -2.30
N TYR A 27 15.43 8.47 -1.21
CA TYR A 27 13.99 8.66 -1.11
C TYR A 27 13.61 9.91 -0.31
N ALA A 28 14.56 10.82 -0.07
CA ALA A 28 14.28 12.08 0.57
C ALA A 28 13.15 12.81 -0.18
N PRO A 29 12.24 13.51 0.52
CA PRO A 29 11.19 14.27 -0.11
C PRO A 29 11.79 15.24 -1.13
N LYS A 30 11.50 15.01 -2.41
CA LYS A 30 11.85 15.98 -3.44
C LYS A 30 11.01 17.22 -3.20
N THR A 31 11.63 18.39 -3.15
CA THR A 31 10.93 19.66 -3.15
C THR A 31 10.31 19.83 -4.53
N TYR A 32 9.03 19.47 -4.64
CA TYR A 32 8.22 19.87 -5.78
C TYR A 32 7.81 21.32 -5.55
N ASP A 33 7.87 22.13 -6.60
CA ASP A 33 7.29 23.46 -6.53
C ASP A 33 5.78 23.34 -6.31
N HIS A 34 5.35 23.51 -5.06
CA HIS A 34 3.94 23.51 -4.69
C HIS A 34 3.19 24.72 -5.29
N GLN A 35 3.88 25.65 -5.98
CA GLN A 35 3.26 26.69 -6.81
C GLN A 35 2.78 26.17 -8.17
N PHE A 36 3.11 24.94 -8.58
CA PHE A 36 2.28 24.19 -9.54
C PHE A 36 0.94 23.90 -8.87
N ARG A 37 0.10 24.93 -8.80
CA ARG A 37 -1.23 24.84 -8.24
C ARG A 37 -2.02 23.84 -9.07
N PHE A 38 -2.53 22.81 -8.42
CA PHE A 38 -3.62 21.99 -8.94
C PHE A 38 -4.84 22.83 -9.37
N ALA A 39 -4.90 24.11 -8.98
CA ALA A 39 -5.94 25.08 -9.35
C ALA A 39 -6.15 25.27 -10.86
N SER A 40 -5.23 24.81 -11.71
CA SER A 40 -5.40 24.86 -13.17
C SER A 40 -6.08 23.63 -13.76
N PHE A 41 -6.29 22.56 -12.98
CA PHE A 41 -7.05 21.41 -13.44
C PHE A 41 -8.53 21.64 -13.16
N PRO A 42 -9.41 21.46 -14.16
CA PRO A 42 -10.84 21.45 -13.89
C PRO A 42 -11.16 20.31 -12.92
N ASP A 43 -12.10 20.56 -12.01
CA ASP A 43 -12.64 19.49 -11.19
C ASP A 43 -13.22 18.39 -12.09
N PRO A 44 -13.10 17.11 -11.70
CA PRO A 44 -13.79 16.04 -12.42
C PRO A 44 -15.29 16.31 -12.45
N ASP A 45 -15.99 15.86 -13.49
CA ASP A 45 -17.44 16.00 -13.55
C ASP A 45 -18.11 15.27 -12.36
N PRO A 46 -19.32 15.69 -11.94
CA PRO A 46 -19.99 15.12 -10.77
C PRO A 46 -20.17 13.60 -10.83
N ASP A 47 -20.41 13.03 -12.02
CA ASP A 47 -20.61 11.59 -12.18
C ASP A 47 -19.29 10.83 -11.95
N SER A 48 -18.17 11.35 -12.47
CA SER A 48 -16.83 10.82 -12.20
C SER A 48 -16.47 10.88 -10.71
N GLN A 49 -16.81 11.99 -10.05
CA GLN A 49 -16.57 12.13 -8.61
C GLN A 49 -17.38 11.08 -7.83
N GLU A 50 -18.68 11.00 -8.08
CA GLU A 50 -19.58 10.05 -7.41
C GLU A 50 -19.16 8.60 -7.69
N ALA A 51 -18.79 8.25 -8.92
CA ALA A 51 -18.32 6.92 -9.26
C ALA A 51 -17.10 6.48 -8.44
N LEU A 52 -16.20 7.42 -8.12
CA LEU A 52 -15.00 7.16 -7.33
C LEU A 52 -15.30 7.07 -5.82
N VAL A 53 -16.16 7.95 -5.29
CA VAL A 53 -16.41 8.09 -3.84
C VAL A 53 -17.72 7.48 -3.35
N ARG A 54 -18.50 6.84 -4.22
CA ARG A 54 -19.70 6.09 -3.81
C ARG A 54 -19.35 5.05 -2.73
N PRO A 55 -20.28 4.70 -1.83
CA PRO A 55 -20.05 3.64 -0.85
C PRO A 55 -19.56 2.34 -1.50
N PHE A 56 -18.64 1.63 -0.84
CA PHE A 56 -18.20 0.30 -1.28
C PHE A 56 -19.32 -0.71 -1.18
N GLU A 57 -19.38 -1.67 -2.10
CA GLU A 57 -20.29 -2.82 -1.97
C GLU A 57 -19.55 -4.07 -1.45
N PRO A 58 -20.17 -4.93 -0.63
CA PRO A 58 -19.52 -6.16 -0.16
C PRO A 58 -19.00 -7.03 -1.31
N ALA A 59 -19.76 -7.12 -2.41
CA ALA A 59 -19.34 -7.84 -3.60
C ALA A 59 -18.07 -7.26 -4.25
N GLU A 60 -17.93 -5.93 -4.26
CA GLU A 60 -16.74 -5.24 -4.78
C GLU A 60 -15.51 -5.57 -3.92
N VAL A 61 -15.66 -5.49 -2.59
CA VAL A 61 -14.59 -5.80 -1.63
C VAL A 61 -14.21 -7.27 -1.70
N TRP A 62 -15.20 -8.17 -1.70
CA TRP A 62 -14.99 -9.61 -1.79
C TRP A 62 -14.29 -10.00 -3.10
N ALA A 63 -14.66 -9.39 -4.22
CA ALA A 63 -14.02 -9.65 -5.51
C ALA A 63 -12.50 -9.37 -5.45
N LYS A 64 -12.07 -8.38 -4.65
CA LYS A 64 -10.65 -8.09 -4.40
C LYS A 64 -10.02 -9.03 -3.40
N LEU A 65 -10.66 -9.23 -2.26
CA LEU A 65 -10.14 -10.11 -1.23
C LEU A 65 -9.94 -11.53 -1.77
N ARG A 66 -10.93 -12.08 -2.47
CA ARG A 66 -10.89 -13.45 -3.03
C ARG A 66 -9.70 -13.67 -3.95
N LYS A 67 -9.41 -12.70 -4.83
CA LYS A 67 -8.31 -12.77 -5.81
C LYS A 67 -6.94 -12.40 -5.22
N ALA A 68 -6.88 -11.84 -4.01
CA ALA A 68 -5.62 -11.43 -3.40
C ALA A 68 -4.67 -12.63 -3.19
N PRO A 69 -3.42 -12.55 -3.64
CA PRO A 69 -2.47 -13.64 -3.51
C PRO A 69 -1.92 -13.81 -2.08
N GLN A 70 -1.57 -15.07 -1.75
CA GLN A 70 -0.39 -15.47 -0.95
C GLN A 70 0.80 -14.51 -0.90
N THR A 71 0.80 -13.44 -0.09
CA THR A 71 2.00 -12.60 0.11
C THR A 71 2.28 -12.33 1.58
N ALA A 72 3.53 -11.97 1.89
CA ALA A 72 3.93 -11.53 3.21
C ALA A 72 3.06 -10.37 3.74
N SER A 73 2.70 -10.48 5.01
CA SER A 73 1.92 -9.50 5.76
C SER A 73 2.79 -8.29 6.14
N GLY A 74 2.13 -7.18 6.42
CA GLY A 74 2.79 -6.01 7.00
C GLY A 74 3.04 -6.15 8.50
N PRO A 75 3.24 -5.02 9.21
CA PRO A 75 3.57 -5.02 10.64
C PRO A 75 2.54 -5.69 11.56
N ASP A 76 1.28 -5.80 11.14
CA ASP A 76 0.20 -6.43 11.90
C ASP A 76 0.15 -7.95 11.76
N LEU A 77 1.00 -8.52 10.90
CA LEU A 77 1.12 -9.95 10.63
C LEU A 77 -0.17 -10.61 10.12
N VAL A 78 -1.19 -9.85 9.69
CA VAL A 78 -2.45 -10.41 9.19
C VAL A 78 -2.33 -10.78 7.71
N PRO A 79 -2.32 -12.07 7.33
CA PRO A 79 -2.26 -12.47 5.93
C PRO A 79 -3.65 -12.39 5.27
N PHE A 80 -3.73 -12.35 3.94
CA PHE A 80 -5.03 -12.36 3.25
C PHE A 80 -5.83 -13.64 3.50
N GLY A 81 -5.18 -14.74 3.90
CA GLY A 81 -5.85 -16.01 4.19
C GLY A 81 -6.74 -15.92 5.41
N THR A 82 -6.23 -15.26 6.45
CA THR A 82 -7.00 -14.93 7.65
C THR A 82 -8.20 -14.06 7.29
N LEU A 83 -8.01 -13.02 6.47
CA LEU A 83 -9.10 -12.17 6.02
C LEU A 83 -10.15 -12.93 5.23
N LYS A 84 -9.74 -13.78 4.26
CA LYS A 84 -10.67 -14.62 3.48
C LYS A 84 -11.49 -15.58 4.37
N SER A 85 -10.87 -16.12 5.40
CA SER A 85 -11.54 -17.05 6.33
C SER A 85 -12.45 -16.34 7.32
N LYS A 86 -12.06 -15.15 7.79
CA LYS A 86 -12.77 -14.41 8.86
C LYS A 86 -13.82 -13.42 8.35
N ASP A 87 -13.69 -12.95 7.11
CA ASP A 87 -14.65 -12.07 6.46
C ASP A 87 -15.10 -12.63 5.11
N PRO A 88 -15.76 -13.81 5.10
CA PRO A 88 -16.35 -14.32 3.88
C PRO A 88 -17.38 -13.31 3.35
N ASN A 89 -17.38 -13.09 2.03
CA ASN A 89 -18.20 -12.07 1.35
C ASN A 89 -17.81 -10.60 1.63
N GLY A 90 -16.72 -10.34 2.36
CA GLY A 90 -16.13 -9.00 2.49
C GLY A 90 -17.01 -7.99 3.22
N LEU A 91 -17.94 -8.43 4.07
CA LEU A 91 -18.93 -7.57 4.72
C LEU A 91 -18.29 -6.68 5.79
N ILE A 92 -17.44 -7.25 6.64
CA ILE A 92 -16.77 -6.52 7.72
C ILE A 92 -15.84 -5.46 7.13
N LEU A 93 -15.03 -5.85 6.14
CA LEU A 93 -14.14 -4.92 5.45
C LEU A 93 -14.92 -3.85 4.69
N CYS A 94 -16.06 -4.18 4.08
CA CYS A 94 -16.92 -3.19 3.45
C CYS A 94 -17.43 -2.13 4.44
N VAL A 95 -17.92 -2.54 5.60
CA VAL A 95 -18.34 -1.61 6.66
C VAL A 95 -17.17 -0.71 7.09
N LEU A 96 -15.99 -1.30 7.32
CA LEU A 96 -14.80 -0.54 7.66
C LEU A 96 -14.44 0.48 6.57
N PHE A 97 -14.44 0.08 5.31
CA PHE A 97 -14.07 0.96 4.20
C PHE A 97 -15.07 2.09 3.98
N ARG A 98 -16.37 1.83 4.16
CA ARG A 98 -17.40 2.88 4.16
C ARG A 98 -17.14 3.91 5.26
N ARG A 99 -16.71 3.48 6.46
CA ARG A 99 -16.34 4.41 7.55
C ARG A 99 -15.09 5.21 7.21
N ILE A 100 -14.06 4.57 6.68
CA ILE A 100 -12.83 5.26 6.21
C ILE A 100 -13.18 6.34 5.19
N LEU A 101 -14.05 6.02 4.22
CA LEU A 101 -14.51 6.96 3.20
C LEU A 101 -15.32 8.12 3.81
N GLN A 102 -16.24 7.81 4.73
CA GLN A 102 -17.05 8.81 5.44
C GLN A 102 -16.18 9.82 6.23
N PHE A 103 -15.12 9.35 6.90
CA PHE A 103 -14.24 10.21 7.69
C PHE A 103 -13.15 10.90 6.85
N GLY A 104 -12.99 10.54 5.58
CA GLY A 104 -11.97 11.13 4.71
C GLY A 104 -10.52 10.81 5.11
N GLY A 105 -10.31 9.73 5.88
CA GLY A 105 -8.99 9.40 6.44
C GLY A 105 -8.77 7.91 6.65
N VAL A 106 -7.57 7.43 6.32
CA VAL A 106 -7.15 6.03 6.54
C VAL A 106 -6.48 5.86 7.90
N PRO A 107 -6.58 4.67 8.53
CA PRO A 107 -5.83 4.36 9.75
C PRO A 107 -4.32 4.55 9.54
N ASP A 108 -3.61 5.05 10.56
CA ASP A 108 -2.15 5.24 10.48
C ASP A 108 -1.39 3.93 10.27
N SER A 109 -1.96 2.79 10.68
CA SER A 109 -1.40 1.47 10.39
C SER A 109 -1.28 1.19 8.90
N PHE A 110 -2.11 1.79 8.04
CA PHE A 110 -2.02 1.61 6.58
C PHE A 110 -0.80 2.32 5.98
N LYS A 111 -0.26 3.32 6.70
CA LYS A 111 0.92 4.10 6.29
C LYS A 111 2.23 3.52 6.85
N LYS A 112 2.15 2.44 7.62
CA LYS A 112 3.30 1.72 8.20
C LYS A 112 3.60 0.47 7.37
N ALA A 113 4.88 0.16 7.22
CA ALA A 113 5.36 -1.00 6.48
C ALA A 113 6.59 -1.59 7.14
N ASN A 114 6.75 -2.91 7.03
CA ASN A 114 8.06 -3.53 7.24
C ASN A 114 8.83 -3.44 5.93
N ILE A 115 10.10 -3.05 5.99
CA ILE A 115 10.97 -2.96 4.82
C ILE A 115 11.83 -4.22 4.77
N VAL A 116 11.76 -4.94 3.66
CA VAL A 116 12.66 -6.06 3.36
C VAL A 116 13.48 -5.72 2.12
N LEU A 117 14.75 -6.10 2.10
CA LEU A 117 15.64 -5.84 0.98
C LEU A 117 15.68 -7.05 0.06
N ALA A 118 15.37 -6.83 -1.22
CA ALA A 118 15.51 -7.82 -2.27
C ALA A 118 16.75 -7.52 -3.12
N PHE A 119 17.61 -8.52 -3.29
CA PHE A 119 18.79 -8.40 -4.13
C PHE A 119 18.39 -8.31 -5.60
N LYS A 120 18.97 -7.35 -6.34
CA LYS A 120 18.70 -7.13 -7.76
C LYS A 120 19.73 -7.84 -8.65
N ALA A 121 21.00 -7.43 -8.58
CA ALA A 121 22.12 -7.94 -9.39
C ALA A 121 23.45 -7.32 -8.90
N GLY A 122 24.61 -7.84 -9.33
CA GLY A 122 25.92 -7.24 -9.03
C GLY A 122 26.56 -7.75 -7.73
N GLU A 123 27.30 -6.88 -7.05
CA GLU A 123 27.95 -7.21 -5.77
C GLU A 123 26.98 -7.05 -4.61
N ARG A 124 26.89 -8.06 -3.72
CA ARG A 124 26.00 -8.04 -2.56
C ARG A 124 26.42 -7.03 -1.48
N SER A 125 27.69 -6.65 -1.47
CA SER A 125 28.25 -5.65 -0.56
C SER A 125 27.87 -4.21 -0.93
N ASP A 126 27.40 -3.98 -2.15
CA ASP A 126 26.98 -2.67 -2.63
C ASP A 126 25.47 -2.46 -2.38
N ILE A 127 25.13 -1.49 -1.52
CA ILE A 127 23.74 -1.17 -1.13
C ILE A 127 22.87 -0.81 -2.35
N SER A 128 23.45 -0.22 -3.40
CA SER A 128 22.71 0.20 -4.60
C SER A 128 22.12 -0.98 -5.41
N ASN A 129 22.67 -2.18 -5.19
CA ASN A 129 22.22 -3.43 -5.78
C ASN A 129 21.04 -4.07 -5.05
N TRP A 130 20.54 -3.44 -3.99
CA TRP A 130 19.37 -3.89 -3.23
C TRP A 130 18.15 -2.99 -3.46
N ARG A 131 16.96 -3.60 -3.42
CA ARG A 131 15.68 -2.90 -3.57
C ARG A 131 14.86 -3.04 -2.29
N PRO A 132 14.47 -1.92 -1.65
CA PRO A 132 13.55 -1.98 -0.53
C PRO A 132 12.15 -2.30 -1.02
N ILE A 133 11.55 -3.32 -0.43
CA ILE A 133 10.17 -3.74 -0.64
C ILE A 133 9.39 -3.42 0.63
N ALA A 134 8.36 -2.59 0.49
CA ALA A 134 7.46 -2.26 1.59
C ALA A 134 6.36 -3.31 1.74
N LEU A 135 6.39 -4.05 2.84
CA LEU A 135 5.34 -4.96 3.25
C LEU A 135 4.26 -4.18 4.01
N LEU A 136 3.23 -3.76 3.28
CA LEU A 136 2.09 -3.02 3.82
C LEU A 136 1.03 -3.94 4.46
N ASN A 137 0.21 -3.36 5.33
CA ASN A 137 -0.98 -3.97 5.90
C ASN A 137 -1.91 -4.53 4.80
N THR A 138 -2.39 -5.77 4.97
CA THR A 138 -3.24 -6.45 3.97
C THR A 138 -4.60 -5.79 3.81
N VAL A 139 -5.21 -5.26 4.87
CA VAL A 139 -6.46 -4.50 4.82
C VAL A 139 -6.29 -3.23 3.97
N GLY A 140 -5.21 -2.49 4.20
CA GLY A 140 -4.87 -1.30 3.41
C GLY A 140 -4.61 -1.60 1.93
N LYS A 141 -4.00 -2.75 1.63
CA LYS A 141 -3.83 -3.24 0.25
C LYS A 141 -5.18 -3.53 -0.43
N ILE A 142 -6.13 -4.17 0.26
CA ILE A 142 -7.48 -4.42 -0.29
C ILE A 142 -8.21 -3.11 -0.52
N PHE A 143 -8.20 -2.19 0.44
CA PHE A 143 -8.81 -0.86 0.32
C PHE A 143 -8.32 -0.13 -0.93
N SER A 144 -6.99 -0.01 -1.07
CA SER A 144 -6.36 0.65 -2.22
C SER A 144 -6.67 -0.06 -3.55
N SER A 145 -6.76 -1.39 -3.54
CA SER A 145 -7.11 -2.19 -4.73
C SER A 145 -8.55 -1.93 -5.21
N CYS A 146 -9.48 -1.63 -4.30
CA CYS A 146 -10.85 -1.26 -4.68
C CYS A 146 -10.87 0.07 -5.45
N PHE A 147 -10.18 1.10 -4.93
CA PHE A 147 -10.00 2.37 -5.66
C PHE A 147 -9.30 2.21 -6.99
N ALA A 148 -8.20 1.45 -7.03
CA ALA A 148 -7.48 1.16 -8.27
C ALA A 148 -8.41 0.55 -9.33
N THR A 149 -9.46 -0.17 -8.92
CA THR A 149 -10.43 -0.76 -9.85
C THR A 149 -11.39 0.27 -10.39
N ARG A 150 -11.92 1.12 -9.52
CA ARG A 150 -12.77 2.24 -9.95
C ARG A 150 -12.03 3.15 -10.92
N LEU A 151 -10.77 3.47 -10.63
CA LEU A 151 -9.90 4.26 -11.53
C LEU A 151 -9.63 3.56 -12.87
N ASN A 152 -9.38 2.24 -12.85
CA ASN A 152 -9.19 1.48 -14.09
C ASN A 152 -10.48 1.37 -14.91
N SER A 153 -11.64 1.32 -14.25
CA SER A 153 -12.95 1.36 -14.92
C SER A 153 -13.25 2.72 -15.50
N TRP A 154 -12.87 3.81 -14.84
CA TRP A 154 -13.01 5.17 -15.35
C TRP A 154 -12.16 5.43 -16.62
N ARG A 155 -10.99 4.79 -16.71
CA ARG A 155 -10.09 4.93 -17.87
C ARG A 155 -10.65 4.30 -19.16
N ASN A 156 -11.45 3.23 -19.06
CA ASN A 156 -11.90 2.43 -20.21
C ASN A 156 -13.31 2.84 -20.65
#